data_AF-A0A7Y3JR76-F1
#
_entry.id   AF-A0A7Y3JR76-F1
#
_cell.length_a   1.000
_cell.length_b   1.000
_cell.length_c   1.000
_cell.angle_alpha   90.00
_cell.angle_beta   90.00
_cell.angle_gamma   90.00
#
_symmetry.space_group_name_H-M   'P 1'
#
loop_
_entity.id
_entity.type
_entity.pdbx_description
1 polymer ?
#
loop_
_entity_poly.entity_id
_entity_poly.type
_entity_poly.pdbx_seq_one_letter_code
_entity_poly.pdbx_strand_id
1 'polypeptide(L)'
;MSDHVDSVKSYLRLLEGWRETSRAKGDDKMVATYDKRIAFMQAAVDEIEHLRRITKPIPASYGDLSDLPDELIKELTGIKVDDLEQQVFTIIKAGGAEVDLDSVLIELFRRFKVVQTRRYLQNKLWRMAQKGLIFSVAGKKGVYTADRPEADTAAPRAAPSPFDDFDDDVPF
;
A
#
# COMPACT_ATOMS: atom_id res chain seq x y z
N MET A 1 -15.82 -17.17 -11.15
CA MET A 1 -16.92 -16.33 -11.69
C MET A 1 -16.29 -15.02 -12.10
N SER A 2 -16.45 -14.58 -13.35
CA SER A 2 -15.98 -13.26 -13.81
C SER A 2 -16.53 -12.18 -12.89
N ASP A 3 -15.70 -11.21 -12.53
CA ASP A 3 -16.18 -10.05 -11.79
C ASP A 3 -17.26 -9.33 -12.62
N HIS A 4 -18.33 -8.88 -11.95
CA HIS A 4 -19.44 -8.18 -12.59
C HIS A 4 -18.99 -6.85 -13.20
N VAL A 5 -18.02 -6.16 -12.57
CA VAL A 5 -17.45 -4.91 -13.10
C VAL A 5 -16.66 -5.18 -14.39
N ASP A 6 -15.90 -6.27 -14.45
CA ASP A 6 -15.15 -6.65 -15.65
C ASP A 6 -16.07 -7.01 -16.82
N SER A 7 -17.21 -7.63 -16.53
CA SER A 7 -18.26 -7.90 -17.52
C SER A 7 -18.82 -6.61 -18.12
N VAL A 8 -19.07 -5.58 -17.28
CA VAL A 8 -19.58 -4.28 -17.73
C VAL A 8 -18.54 -3.52 -18.54
N LYS A 9 -17.27 -3.52 -18.12
CA LYS A 9 -16.15 -2.93 -18.87
C LYS A 9 -15.96 -3.60 -20.24
N SER A 10 -16.14 -4.91 -20.31
CA SER A 10 -16.08 -5.65 -21.59
C SER A 10 -17.23 -5.24 -22.53
N TYR A 11 -18.42 -5.00 -21.98
CA TYR A 11 -19.56 -4.50 -22.75
C TYR A 11 -19.36 -3.04 -23.22
N LEU A 12 -18.73 -2.18 -22.41
CA LEU A 12 -18.36 -0.82 -22.83
C LEU A 12 -17.49 -0.82 -24.09
N ARG A 13 -16.46 -1.67 -24.14
CA ARG A 13 -15.61 -1.82 -25.34
C ARG A 13 -16.38 -2.25 -26.59
N LEU A 14 -17.41 -3.08 -26.41
CA LEU A 14 -18.30 -3.49 -27.51
C LEU A 14 -19.14 -2.30 -28.02
N LEU A 15 -19.69 -1.49 -27.10
CA LEU A 15 -20.43 -0.28 -27.44
C LEU A 15 -19.56 0.75 -28.17
N GLU A 16 -18.30 0.90 -27.76
CA GLU A 16 -17.31 1.76 -28.44
C GLU A 16 -17.06 1.27 -29.89
N GLY A 17 -16.89 -0.03 -30.09
CA GLY A 17 -16.74 -0.60 -31.43
C GLY A 17 -17.96 -0.35 -32.33
N TRP A 18 -19.17 -0.48 -31.77
CA TRP A 18 -20.40 -0.17 -32.52
C TRP A 18 -20.57 1.32 -32.81
N ARG A 19 -20.20 2.19 -31.87
CA ARG A 19 -20.17 3.64 -32.07
C ARG A 19 -19.27 4.02 -33.22
N GLU A 20 -18.04 3.50 -33.27
CA GLU A 20 -17.11 3.80 -34.37
C GLU A 20 -17.62 3.26 -35.71
N THR A 21 -18.25 2.09 -35.70
CA THR A 21 -18.89 1.54 -36.91
C THR A 21 -20.06 2.41 -37.40
N SER A 22 -20.87 2.94 -36.49
CA SER A 22 -21.95 3.89 -36.83
C SER A 22 -21.43 5.23 -37.30
N ARG A 23 -20.33 5.73 -36.71
CA ARG A 23 -19.65 6.95 -37.15
C ARG A 23 -19.11 6.80 -38.57
N ALA A 24 -18.48 5.66 -38.88
CA ALA A 24 -17.98 5.37 -40.23
C ALA A 24 -19.10 5.32 -41.28
N LYS A 25 -20.33 5.00 -40.86
CA LYS A 25 -21.53 5.00 -41.72
C LYS A 25 -22.25 6.36 -41.80
N GLY A 26 -21.79 7.36 -41.05
CA GLY A 26 -22.43 8.69 -40.98
C GLY A 26 -23.80 8.68 -40.26
N ASP A 27 -24.07 7.69 -39.42
CA ASP A 27 -25.32 7.62 -38.65
C ASP A 27 -25.18 8.36 -37.32
N ASP A 28 -25.25 9.69 -37.39
CA ASP A 28 -25.07 10.59 -36.24
C ASP A 28 -26.09 10.32 -35.12
N LYS A 29 -27.30 9.86 -35.47
CA LYS A 29 -28.34 9.53 -34.50
C LYS A 29 -27.96 8.31 -33.67
N MET A 30 -27.39 7.29 -34.29
CA MET A 30 -26.87 6.13 -33.57
C MET A 30 -25.62 6.46 -32.78
N VAL A 31 -24.71 7.28 -33.30
CA VAL A 31 -23.52 7.73 -32.55
C VAL A 31 -23.95 8.44 -31.26
N ALA A 32 -24.87 9.39 -31.34
CA ALA A 32 -25.40 10.09 -30.16
C ALA A 32 -26.11 9.15 -29.17
N THR A 33 -26.72 8.06 -29.66
CA THR A 33 -27.34 7.03 -28.81
C THR A 33 -26.28 6.21 -28.08
N TYR A 34 -25.20 5.82 -28.76
CA TYR A 34 -24.08 5.12 -28.13
C TYR A 34 -23.33 6.00 -27.15
N ASP A 35 -23.12 7.28 -27.46
CA ASP A 35 -22.50 8.24 -26.54
C ASP A 35 -23.23 8.29 -25.19
N LYS A 36 -24.56 8.41 -25.22
CA LYS A 36 -25.38 8.42 -23.99
C LYS A 36 -25.25 7.12 -23.20
N ARG A 37 -25.27 5.98 -23.89
CA ARG A 37 -25.16 4.65 -23.25
C ARG A 37 -23.79 4.43 -22.63
N ILE A 38 -22.73 4.80 -23.34
CA ILE A 38 -21.34 4.72 -22.86
C ILE A 38 -21.18 5.61 -21.63
N ALA A 39 -21.62 6.87 -21.68
CA ALA A 39 -21.53 7.80 -20.55
C ALA A 39 -22.26 7.26 -19.30
N PHE A 40 -23.47 6.74 -19.46
CA PHE A 40 -24.24 6.15 -18.36
C PHE A 40 -23.55 4.93 -17.74
N MET A 41 -23.07 4.01 -18.59
CA MET A 41 -22.42 2.79 -18.14
C MET A 41 -21.05 3.06 -17.51
N GLN A 42 -20.30 4.05 -17.99
CA GLN A 42 -19.05 4.49 -17.39
C GLN A 42 -19.30 5.08 -16.00
N ALA A 43 -20.28 5.97 -15.85
CA ALA A 43 -20.63 6.53 -14.54
C ALA A 43 -21.03 5.45 -13.52
N ALA A 44 -21.74 4.41 -13.97
CA ALA A 44 -22.09 3.28 -13.10
C ALA A 44 -20.85 2.46 -12.69
N VAL A 45 -19.88 2.25 -13.59
CA VAL A 45 -18.61 1.59 -13.26
C VAL A 45 -17.84 2.40 -12.23
N ASP A 46 -17.69 3.70 -12.45
CA ASP A 46 -16.95 4.59 -11.56
C ASP A 46 -17.56 4.60 -10.14
N GLU A 47 -18.90 4.64 -10.05
CA GLU A 47 -19.62 4.56 -8.78
C GLU A 47 -19.40 3.21 -8.08
N ILE A 48 -19.50 2.09 -8.80
CA ILE A 48 -19.29 0.76 -8.21
C ILE A 48 -17.84 0.59 -7.74
N GLU A 49 -16.87 1.12 -8.49
CA GLU A 49 -15.46 1.10 -8.08
C GLU A 49 -15.21 1.97 -6.85
N HIS A 50 -15.84 3.14 -6.78
CA HIS A 50 -15.81 4.00 -5.60
C HIS A 50 -16.39 3.27 -4.38
N LEU A 51 -17.59 2.68 -4.51
CA LEU A 51 -18.23 1.90 -3.46
C LEU A 51 -17.36 0.73 -3.02
N ARG A 52 -16.76 -0.01 -3.96
CA ARG A 52 -15.82 -1.10 -3.64
C ARG A 52 -14.58 -0.62 -2.92
N ARG A 53 -14.07 0.57 -3.24
CA ARG A 53 -12.93 1.14 -2.52
C ARG A 53 -13.27 1.40 -1.05
N ILE A 54 -14.45 1.95 -0.78
CA ILE A 54 -14.87 2.28 0.59
C ILE A 54 -15.44 1.09 1.37
N THR A 55 -16.01 0.10 0.67
CA THR A 55 -16.59 -1.12 1.29
C THR A 55 -15.63 -2.30 1.34
N LYS A 56 -14.45 -2.21 0.71
CA LYS A 56 -13.39 -3.19 0.91
C LYS A 56 -13.11 -3.29 2.42
N PRO A 57 -13.29 -4.48 3.03
CA PRO A 57 -13.07 -4.65 4.45
C PRO A 57 -11.63 -4.26 4.77
N ILE A 58 -11.48 -3.34 5.71
CA ILE A 58 -10.17 -2.84 6.11
C ILE A 58 -9.37 -4.03 6.66
N PRO A 59 -8.18 -4.34 6.09
CA PRO A 59 -7.33 -5.39 6.64
C PRO A 59 -6.95 -5.06 8.09
N ALA A 60 -6.71 -6.08 8.93
CA ALA A 60 -6.41 -5.96 10.36
C ALA A 60 -5.12 -5.15 10.73
N SER A 61 -4.51 -4.48 9.77
CA SER A 61 -3.39 -3.53 9.86
C SER A 61 -3.86 -2.22 9.21
N TYR A 62 -4.51 -1.36 9.97
CA TYR A 62 -5.07 -0.11 9.45
C TYR A 62 -3.95 0.82 8.98
N GLY A 63 -3.78 0.95 7.66
CA GLY A 63 -2.81 1.84 6.99
C GLY A 63 -3.13 3.33 7.14
N ASP A 64 -2.69 4.16 6.17
CA ASP A 64 -2.73 5.65 6.22
C ASP A 64 -4.09 6.22 6.70
N LEU A 65 -4.07 6.86 7.87
CA LEU A 65 -5.26 7.44 8.54
C LEU A 65 -5.38 8.96 8.33
N SER A 66 -4.57 9.54 7.42
CA SER A 66 -4.55 10.99 7.16
C SER A 66 -5.87 11.57 6.64
N ASP A 67 -6.73 10.72 6.11
CA ASP A 67 -7.95 11.12 5.41
C ASP A 67 -9.18 11.13 6.34
N LEU A 68 -8.98 10.78 7.62
CA LEU A 68 -10.05 10.62 8.59
C LEU A 68 -10.27 11.91 9.41
N PRO A 69 -11.53 12.28 9.72
CA PRO A 69 -11.82 13.42 10.57
C PRO A 69 -11.25 13.23 11.98
N ASP A 70 -10.75 14.31 12.59
CA ASP A 70 -10.20 14.31 13.95
C ASP A 70 -11.18 13.75 15.00
N GLU A 71 -12.48 13.90 14.75
CA GLU A 71 -13.55 13.36 15.59
C GLU A 71 -13.57 11.83 15.58
N LEU A 72 -13.31 11.21 14.41
CA LEU A 72 -13.28 9.76 14.25
C LEU A 72 -11.99 9.16 14.82
N ILE A 73 -10.86 9.87 14.69
CA ILE A 73 -9.57 9.46 15.25
C ILE A 73 -9.64 9.36 16.77
N LYS A 74 -10.34 10.30 17.43
CA LYS A 74 -10.53 10.29 18.89
C LYS A 74 -11.36 9.11 19.39
N GLU A 75 -12.29 8.59 18.58
CA GLU A 75 -13.08 7.42 18.95
C GLU A 75 -12.38 6.07 18.68
N LEU A 76 -11.31 6.05 17.87
CA LEU A 76 -10.49 4.86 17.58
C LEU A 76 -9.53 4.50 18.75
N THR A 77 -10.01 4.59 20.00
CA THR A 77 -9.28 4.37 21.26
C THR A 77 -8.65 2.98 21.44
N GLY A 78 -8.90 2.02 20.53
CA GLY A 78 -8.27 0.69 20.51
C GLY A 78 -7.04 0.58 19.60
N ILE A 79 -6.78 1.57 18.75
CA ILE A 79 -5.67 1.56 17.78
C ILE A 79 -4.56 2.44 18.35
N LYS A 80 -3.68 1.86 19.17
CA LYS A 80 -2.35 2.43 19.42
C LYS A 80 -1.50 2.29 18.14
N VAL A 81 -1.89 2.98 17.07
CA VAL A 81 -0.89 3.44 16.11
C VAL A 81 -0.18 4.54 16.89
N ASP A 82 1.00 4.19 17.40
CA ASP A 82 1.84 5.12 18.13
C ASP A 82 2.08 6.31 17.20
N ASP A 83 1.82 7.54 17.65
CA ASP A 83 2.01 8.76 16.86
C ASP A 83 3.39 8.78 16.19
N LEU A 84 4.38 8.19 16.86
CA LEU A 84 5.72 8.02 16.34
C LEU A 84 5.80 7.08 15.11
N GLU A 85 5.03 5.99 15.08
CA GLU A 85 4.96 5.08 13.91
C GLU A 85 4.45 5.84 12.68
N GLN A 86 3.43 6.68 12.85
CA GLN A 86 2.85 7.46 11.75
C GLN A 86 3.80 8.56 11.26
N GLN A 87 4.50 9.23 12.18
CA GLN A 87 5.55 10.20 11.85
C GLN A 87 6.70 9.56 11.06
N VAL A 88 7.17 8.40 11.51
CA VAL A 88 8.24 7.64 10.84
C VAL A 88 7.80 7.16 9.45
N PHE A 89 6.56 6.66 9.33
CA PHE A 89 6.01 6.25 8.04
C PHE A 89 5.93 7.44 7.06
N THR A 90 5.49 8.60 7.53
CA THR A 90 5.40 9.83 6.72
C THR A 90 6.77 10.26 6.21
N ILE A 91 7.82 10.17 7.04
CA ILE A 91 9.20 10.49 6.64
C ILE A 91 9.71 9.53 5.55
N ILE A 92 9.49 8.22 5.74
CA ILE A 92 9.94 7.21 4.79
C ILE A 92 9.21 7.34 3.44
N LYS A 93 7.89 7.59 3.47
CA LYS A 93 7.08 7.88 2.27
C LYS A 93 7.53 9.16 1.56
N ALA A 94 7.86 10.21 2.31
CA ALA A 94 8.37 11.46 1.74
C ALA A 94 9.78 11.34 1.15
N GLY A 95 10.60 10.40 1.66
CA GLY A 95 11.94 10.12 1.15
C GLY A 95 11.98 9.27 -0.13
N GLY A 96 10.83 8.80 -0.62
CA GLY A 96 10.70 8.13 -1.91
C GLY A 96 11.16 6.68 -1.90
N ALA A 97 12.47 6.42 -2.04
CA ALA A 97 12.97 5.08 -2.39
C ALA A 97 13.75 4.39 -1.26
N GLU A 98 14.69 5.10 -0.63
CA GLU A 98 15.56 4.57 0.42
C GLU A 98 15.84 5.66 1.45
N VAL A 99 15.44 5.44 2.70
CA VAL A 99 15.74 6.38 3.79
C VAL A 99 16.61 5.70 4.83
N ASP A 100 17.78 6.28 5.07
CA ASP A 100 18.69 5.83 6.12
C ASP A 100 18.20 6.27 7.50
N LEU A 101 18.49 5.47 8.52
CA LEU A 101 18.12 5.70 9.92
C LEU A 101 18.53 7.10 10.42
N ASP A 102 19.70 7.56 10.03
CA ASP A 102 20.21 8.88 10.44
C ASP A 102 19.43 10.01 9.76
N SER A 103 18.94 9.79 8.53
CA SER A 103 18.01 10.71 7.87
C SER A 103 16.65 10.73 8.55
N VAL A 104 16.13 9.57 8.98
CA VAL A 104 14.87 9.50 9.75
C VAL A 104 14.99 10.28 11.06
N LEU A 105 16.10 10.14 11.80
CA LEU A 105 16.33 10.90 13.05
C LEU A 105 16.32 12.41 12.82
N ILE A 106 16.99 12.88 11.78
CA ILE A 106 17.08 14.31 11.45
C ILE A 106 15.70 14.84 11.02
N GLU A 107 14.98 14.11 10.17
CA GLU A 107 13.67 14.52 9.69
C GLU A 107 12.60 14.49 10.78
N LEU A 108 12.68 13.54 11.72
CA LEU A 108 11.79 13.46 12.87
C LEU A 108 11.86 14.75 13.71
N PHE A 109 13.08 15.25 13.95
CA PHE A 109 13.27 16.51 14.65
C PHE A 109 12.90 17.73 13.79
N ARG A 110 13.22 17.73 12.49
CA ARG A 110 12.92 18.88 11.62
C ARG A 110 11.44 19.10 11.41
N ARG A 111 10.67 18.02 11.16
CA ARG A 111 9.24 18.08 10.84
C ARG A 111 8.35 18.05 12.08
N PHE A 112 8.67 17.22 13.07
CA PHE A 112 7.80 16.96 14.21
C PHE A 112 8.36 17.46 15.55
N LYS A 113 9.60 17.98 15.57
CA LYS A 113 10.30 18.44 16.80
C LYS A 113 10.42 17.35 17.88
N VAL A 114 10.37 16.08 17.48
CA VAL A 114 10.51 14.93 18.37
C VAL A 114 11.96 14.46 18.38
N VAL A 115 12.50 14.24 19.58
CA VAL A 115 13.85 13.70 19.79
C VAL A 115 13.73 12.26 20.28
N GLN A 116 14.35 11.32 19.55
CA GLN A 116 14.40 9.91 19.93
C GLN A 116 15.84 9.39 19.87
N THR A 117 16.13 8.35 20.65
CA THR A 117 17.44 7.70 20.61
C THR A 117 17.53 6.74 19.43
N ARG A 118 18.74 6.60 18.85
CA ARG A 118 19.01 5.69 17.73
C ARG A 118 18.55 4.26 18.02
N ARG A 119 18.83 3.75 19.22
CA ARG A 119 18.45 2.39 19.66
C ARG A 119 16.93 2.23 19.76
N TYR A 120 16.23 3.24 20.26
CA TYR A 120 14.78 3.21 20.35
C TYR A 120 14.14 3.18 18.96
N LEU A 121 14.62 4.04 18.05
CA LEU A 121 14.13 4.10 16.69
C LEU A 121 14.42 2.81 15.90
N GLN A 122 15.59 2.18 16.08
CA GLN A 122 15.90 0.88 15.49
C GLN A 122 14.92 -0.22 15.91
N ASN A 123 14.65 -0.35 17.22
CA ASN A 123 13.68 -1.31 17.73
C ASN A 123 12.27 -1.03 17.19
N LYS A 124 11.93 0.26 17.04
CA LYS A 124 10.65 0.71 16.51
C LYS A 124 10.49 0.36 15.03
N LEU A 125 11.48 0.69 14.21
CA LEU A 125 11.53 0.35 12.78
C LEU A 125 11.50 -1.16 12.57
N TRP A 126 12.21 -1.94 13.40
CA TRP A 126 12.14 -3.41 13.34
C TRP A 126 10.73 -3.93 13.61
N ARG A 127 10.03 -3.41 14.63
CA ARG A 127 8.62 -3.78 14.91
C ARG A 127 7.68 -3.35 13.78
N MET A 128 7.90 -2.18 13.18
CA MET A 128 7.12 -1.71 12.02
C MET A 128 7.37 -2.58 10.78
N ALA A 129 8.60 -3.06 10.59
CA ALA A 129 8.93 -3.98 9.52
C ALA A 129 8.26 -5.36 9.71
N GLN A 130 8.23 -5.86 10.95
CA GLN A 130 7.50 -7.09 11.29
C GLN A 130 5.98 -6.96 11.09
N LYS A 131 5.42 -5.76 11.33
CA LYS A 131 4.01 -5.44 11.04
C LYS A 131 3.69 -5.27 9.54
N GLY A 132 4.70 -5.25 8.67
CA GLY A 132 4.54 -5.04 7.23
C GLY A 132 4.21 -3.60 6.82
N LEU A 133 4.46 -2.63 7.70
CA LEU A 133 4.23 -1.19 7.42
C LEU A 133 5.39 -0.54 6.65
N ILE A 134 6.61 -1.07 6.82
CA ILE A 134 7.83 -0.63 6.12
C ILE A 134 8.67 -1.85 5.76
N PHE A 135 9.53 -1.76 4.75
CA PHE A 135 10.40 -2.84 4.33
C PHE A 135 11.87 -2.44 4.48
N SER A 136 12.68 -3.34 5.05
CA SER A 136 14.14 -3.18 5.05
C SER A 136 14.71 -3.62 3.70
N VAL A 137 15.62 -2.83 3.12
CA VAL A 137 16.26 -3.17 1.85
C VAL A 137 17.26 -4.31 2.07
N ALA A 138 17.17 -5.37 1.26
CA ALA A 138 18.09 -6.50 1.33
C ALA A 138 19.53 -6.04 1.05
N GLY A 139 20.48 -6.39 1.93
CA GLY A 139 21.89 -6.05 1.77
C GLY A 139 22.35 -4.71 2.37
N LYS A 140 21.44 -3.85 2.87
CA LYS A 140 21.80 -2.58 3.54
C LYS A 140 21.21 -2.49 4.95
N LYS A 141 22.08 -2.54 5.97
CA LYS A 141 21.67 -2.40 7.37
C LYS A 141 21.35 -0.93 7.68
N GLY A 142 20.10 -0.64 8.04
CA GLY A 142 19.66 0.70 8.45
C GLY A 142 18.89 1.50 7.40
N VAL A 143 18.64 0.92 6.22
CA VAL A 143 17.89 1.55 5.13
C VAL A 143 16.49 0.95 5.02
N TYR A 144 15.48 1.82 4.97
CA TYR A 144 14.07 1.44 4.95
C TYR A 144 13.33 2.09 3.78
N THR A 145 12.31 1.39 3.29
CA THR A 145 11.44 1.84 2.19
C THR A 145 9.97 1.59 2.52
N ALA A 146 9.09 2.45 1.98
CA ALA A 146 7.64 2.32 2.11
C ALA A 146 7.04 1.45 1.00
N ASP A 147 7.76 1.28 -0.12
CA ASP A 147 7.33 0.44 -1.22
C ASP A 147 7.85 -0.99 -1.03
N ARG A 148 6.96 -1.97 -1.26
CA ARG A 148 7.36 -3.37 -1.25
C ARG A 148 8.35 -3.58 -2.39
N PRO A 149 9.61 -4.00 -2.14
CA PRO A 149 10.49 -4.36 -3.23
C PRO A 149 9.86 -5.54 -3.97
N GLU A 150 9.44 -5.32 -5.23
CA GLU A 150 9.15 -6.41 -6.15
C GLU A 150 10.45 -7.18 -6.40
N ALA A 151 10.38 -8.50 -6.18
CA ALA A 151 11.44 -9.48 -6.41
C ALA A 151 12.63 -9.49 -5.43
N ASP A 152 12.45 -10.24 -4.34
CA ASP A 152 13.42 -11.31 -4.04
C ASP A 152 12.66 -12.64 -4.06
N THR A 153 12.34 -13.09 -5.28
CA THR A 153 11.89 -14.46 -5.53
C THR A 153 13.07 -15.40 -5.37
N ALA A 154 12.88 -16.39 -4.48
CA ALA A 154 13.62 -17.65 -4.38
C ALA A 154 14.95 -17.65 -3.60
N ALA A 155 14.84 -17.89 -2.29
CA ALA A 155 15.54 -19.02 -1.68
C ALA A 155 14.67 -19.57 -0.53
N PRO A 156 14.26 -20.86 -0.54
CA PRO A 156 13.67 -21.46 0.64
C PRO A 156 14.74 -21.46 1.72
N ARG A 157 14.52 -20.69 2.81
CA ARG A 157 15.26 -20.90 4.06
C ARG A 157 15.01 -22.35 4.47
N ALA A 158 16.02 -23.20 4.28
CA ALA A 158 16.07 -24.50 4.89
C ALA A 158 15.77 -24.35 6.39
N ALA A 159 14.88 -25.18 6.91
CA ALA A 159 14.63 -25.25 8.34
C ALA A 159 15.96 -25.49 9.06
N PRO A 160 16.23 -24.82 10.21
CA PRO A 160 17.41 -25.13 11.00
C PRO A 160 17.32 -26.60 11.44
N SER A 161 18.34 -27.38 11.08
CA SER A 161 18.51 -28.76 11.55
C SER A 161 18.75 -28.72 13.06
N PRO A 162 18.10 -29.57 13.86
CA PRO A 162 18.22 -29.56 15.33
C PRO A 162 19.55 -30.18 15.84
N PHE A 163 20.59 -30.23 15.02
CA PHE A 163 21.85 -30.94 15.31
C PHE A 163 23.12 -30.08 15.21
N ASP A 164 23.04 -28.77 14.97
CA ASP A 164 24.21 -27.88 14.87
C ASP A 164 24.72 -27.31 16.21
N ASP A 165 24.22 -27.80 17.36
CA ASP A 165 24.50 -27.23 18.70
C ASP A 165 25.40 -28.12 19.59
N PHE A 166 26.17 -29.04 18.99
CA PHE A 166 27.15 -29.85 19.72
C PHE A 166 28.47 -29.94 18.95
N ASP A 167 29.30 -28.90 19.03
CA ASP A 167 30.73 -29.07 19.27
C ASP A 167 31.38 -27.71 19.58
N ASP A 168 32.41 -27.79 20.43
CA ASP A 168 33.29 -26.70 20.90
C ASP A 168 32.79 -25.79 22.03
N ASP A 169 32.68 -26.37 23.22
CA ASP A 169 33.25 -25.74 24.43
C ASP A 169 33.44 -26.79 25.56
N VAL A 170 34.50 -27.60 25.45
CA VAL A 170 35.07 -28.34 26.59
C VAL A 170 36.29 -27.55 27.08
N PRO A 171 36.33 -27.10 28.35
CA PRO A 171 37.42 -26.29 28.86
C PRO A 171 38.62 -27.16 29.26
N PHE A 172 39.82 -26.69 28.85
CA PHE A 172 41.19 -27.04 29.27
C PHE A 172 41.50 -28.46 29.79
#